data_AF-A0A327WZ31-F1
#
_entry.id   AF-A0A327WZ31-F1
#
_cell.length_a   1.000
_cell.length_b   1.000
_cell.length_c   1.000
_cell.angle_alpha   90.00
_cell.angle_beta   90.00
_cell.angle_gamma   90.00
#
_symmetry.space_group_name_H-M   'P 1'
#
loop_
_entity.id
_entity.type
_entity.pdbx_description
1 polymer ?
#
loop_
_entity_poly.entity_id
_entity_poly.type
_entity_poly.pdbx_seq_one_letter_code
_entity_poly.pdbx_strand_id
1 'polypeptide(L)'
;MWLYFSALSSEGNLDCHSFCSSRLEHHLDVLNDFVATGYQLLCAWMQEDDGKRFELPLEAFDGNPISNQLKELQNQYQQILNS
;
A
#
# COMPACT_ATOMS: atom_id res chain seq x y z
N MET A 1 -7.03 2.72 -10.60
CA MET A 1 -7.10 1.86 -9.41
C MET A 1 -7.28 2.72 -8.17
N TRP A 2 -8.21 2.31 -7.31
CA TRP A 2 -8.51 2.99 -6.04
C TRP A 2 -8.01 2.17 -4.86
N LEU A 3 -7.48 2.83 -3.84
CA LEU A 3 -7.21 2.30 -2.51
C LEU A 3 -8.22 2.91 -1.55
N TYR A 4 -8.74 2.07 -0.66
CA TYR A 4 -9.58 2.46 0.46
C TYR A 4 -8.99 1.84 1.72
N PHE A 5 -8.88 2.62 2.78
CA PHE A 5 -8.36 2.13 4.05
C PHE A 5 -8.93 2.94 5.20
N SER A 6 -8.90 2.36 6.40
CA SER A 6 -9.10 3.11 7.63
C SER A 6 -7.89 2.98 8.55
N ALA A 7 -7.64 4.05 9.27
CA ALA A 7 -6.50 4.19 10.15
C ALA A 7 -6.96 4.76 11.50
N LEU A 8 -6.37 4.25 12.57
CA LEU A 8 -6.53 4.76 13.93
C LEU A 8 -5.33 5.64 14.27
N SER A 9 -5.58 6.90 14.58
CA SER A 9 -4.55 7.81 15.09
C SER A 9 -4.14 7.44 16.52
N SER A 10 -3.00 7.94 16.97
CA SER A 10 -2.51 7.78 18.35
C SER A 10 -3.46 8.40 19.40
N GLU A 11 -4.31 9.33 19.00
CA GLU A 11 -5.34 9.97 19.84
C GLU A 11 -6.63 9.14 19.90
N GLY A 12 -6.73 8.03 19.17
CA GLY A 12 -7.90 7.16 19.11
C GLY A 12 -8.97 7.61 18.10
N ASN A 13 -8.69 8.62 17.27
CA ASN A 13 -9.58 9.01 16.18
C ASN A 13 -9.46 8.00 15.02
N LEU A 14 -10.59 7.52 14.54
CA LEU A 14 -10.70 6.61 13.40
C LEU A 14 -11.03 7.42 12.15
N ASP A 15 -10.14 7.37 11.16
CA ASP A 15 -10.28 8.07 9.90
C ASP A 15 -10.37 7.08 8.73
N CYS A 16 -11.24 7.39 7.77
CA CYS A 16 -11.40 6.63 6.54
C CYS A 16 -10.86 7.43 5.37
N HIS A 17 -10.02 6.80 4.56
CA HIS A 17 -9.33 7.43 3.45
C HIS A 17 -9.58 6.68 2.14
N SER A 18 -9.55 7.44 1.05
CA SER A 18 -9.51 6.90 -0.30
C SER A 18 -8.45 7.62 -1.11
N PHE A 19 -7.72 6.87 -1.93
CA PHE A 19 -6.62 7.36 -2.73
C PHE A 19 -6.66 6.71 -4.11
N CYS A 20 -6.39 7.47 -5.17
CA CYS A 20 -6.41 6.96 -6.54
C CYS A 20 -5.06 7.16 -7.19
N SER A 21 -4.50 6.09 -7.75
CA SER A 21 -3.26 6.13 -8.51
C SER A 21 -3.28 5.05 -9.60
N SER A 22 -2.50 5.27 -10.66
CA SER A 22 -2.25 4.27 -11.70
C SER A 22 -1.13 3.28 -11.34
N ARG A 23 -0.36 3.57 -10.29
CA ARG A 23 0.80 2.80 -9.86
C ARG A 23 0.55 2.15 -8.50
N LEU A 24 0.74 0.83 -8.42
CA LEU A 24 0.59 0.04 -7.19
C LEU A 24 1.52 0.58 -6.09
N GLU A 25 2.75 0.89 -6.46
CA GLU A 25 3.81 1.40 -5.58
C GLU A 25 3.35 2.61 -4.75
N HIS A 26 2.64 3.57 -5.37
CA HIS A 26 2.13 4.74 -4.66
C HIS A 26 1.11 4.37 -3.58
N HIS A 27 0.28 3.34 -3.81
CA HIS A 27 -0.69 2.90 -2.80
C HIS A 27 0.01 2.26 -1.61
N LEU A 28 1.05 1.46 -1.86
CA LEU A 28 1.84 0.80 -0.82
C LEU A 28 2.65 1.80 0.00
N ASP A 29 3.21 2.83 -0.65
CA ASP A 29 3.93 3.89 0.06
C ASP A 29 2.99 4.70 0.95
N VAL A 30 1.79 5.07 0.49
CA VAL A 30 0.79 5.78 1.32
C VAL A 30 0.46 4.99 2.58
N LEU A 31 0.24 3.68 2.48
CA LEU A 31 -0.04 2.85 3.66
C LEU A 31 1.13 2.82 4.64
N ASN A 32 2.37 2.71 4.14
CA ASN A 32 3.55 2.80 4.99
C ASN A 32 3.73 4.19 5.61
N ASP A 33 3.45 5.27 4.89
CA ASP A 33 3.56 6.63 5.43
C ASP A 33 2.62 6.84 6.63
N PHE A 34 1.42 6.26 6.58
CA PHE A 34 0.50 6.26 7.73
C PHE A 34 1.08 5.51 8.93
N VAL A 35 1.59 4.29 8.71
CA VAL A 35 2.24 3.48 9.76
C VAL A 35 3.46 4.20 10.34
N ALA A 36 4.29 4.79 9.49
CA ALA A 36 5.49 5.55 9.86
C ALA A 36 5.15 6.79 10.69
N THR A 37 4.00 7.40 10.45
CA THR A 37 3.50 8.55 11.23
C THR A 37 2.88 8.13 12.57
N GLY A 38 2.76 6.82 12.83
CA GLY A 38 2.23 6.28 14.07
C GLY A 38 0.73 5.95 14.03
N TYR A 39 0.13 5.93 12.84
CA TYR A 39 -1.23 5.43 12.67
C TYR A 39 -1.23 3.90 12.63
N GLN A 40 -2.28 3.29 13.17
CA GLN A 40 -2.53 1.86 13.02
C GLN A 40 -3.53 1.63 11.89
N LEU A 41 -3.14 0.90 10.85
CA LEU A 41 -4.07 0.47 9.81
C LEU A 41 -5.04 -0.58 10.37
N LEU A 42 -6.34 -0.42 10.09
CA LEU A 42 -7.39 -1.35 10.53
C LEU A 42 -7.94 -2.21 9.40
N CYS A 43 -8.02 -1.63 8.20
CA CYS A 43 -8.36 -2.34 6.97
C CYS A 43 -7.80 -1.58 5.77
N ALA A 44 -7.45 -2.29 4.71
CA ALA A 44 -6.98 -1.71 3.47
C ALA A 44 -7.33 -2.64 2.32
N TRP A 45 -8.00 -2.10 1.30
CA TRP A 45 -8.30 -2.83 0.09
C TRP A 45 -8.19 -1.92 -1.11
N MET A 46 -7.91 -2.53 -2.24
CA MET A 46 -7.88 -1.83 -3.50
C MET A 46 -8.96 -2.34 -4.44
N GLN A 47 -9.36 -1.48 -5.36
CA GLN A 47 -10.38 -1.73 -6.34
C GLN A 47 -9.88 -1.35 -7.73
N GLU A 48 -9.90 -2.32 -8.63
CA GLU A 48 -9.60 -2.14 -10.04
C GLU A 48 -10.80 -1.57 -10.80
N ASP A 49 -10.55 -1.09 -12.02
CA ASP A 49 -11.58 -0.50 -12.88
C ASP A 49 -12.65 -1.52 -13.31
N ASP A 50 -12.32 -2.82 -13.30
CA ASP A 50 -13.27 -3.93 -13.54
C ASP A 50 -14.14 -4.26 -12.32
N GLY A 51 -13.98 -3.52 -11.22
CA GLY A 51 -14.71 -3.70 -9.97
C GLY A 51 -14.14 -4.79 -9.06
N LYS A 52 -13.07 -5.50 -9.46
CA LYS A 52 -12.43 -6.46 -8.58
C LYS A 52 -11.80 -5.75 -7.40
N ARG A 53 -12.06 -6.32 -6.22
CA ARG A 53 -11.51 -5.88 -4.96
C ARG A 53 -10.45 -6.87 -4.48
N PHE A 54 -9.35 -6.35 -3.94
CA PHE A 54 -8.32 -7.14 -3.32
C PHE A 54 -7.93 -6.53 -1.97
N GLU A 55 -7.99 -7.36 -0.93
CA GLU A 55 -7.55 -6.99 0.42
C GLU A 55 -6.03 -6.98 0.49
N LEU A 56 -5.48 -6.01 1.21
CA LEU A 56 -4.05 -5.92 1.44
C LEU A 56 -3.70 -6.49 2.82
N PRO A 57 -2.59 -7.24 2.94
CA PRO A 57 -2.12 -7.75 4.22
C PRO A 57 -1.57 -6.59 5.06
N LEU A 58 -2.27 -6.21 6.12
CA LEU A 58 -1.89 -5.07 6.96
C LEU A 58 -0.54 -5.29 7.65
N GLU A 59 -0.25 -6.54 7.98
CA GLU A 59 1.01 -6.99 8.56
C GLU A 59 2.23 -6.79 7.66
N ALA A 60 2.02 -6.51 6.36
CA ALA A 60 3.10 -6.22 5.43
C ALA A 60 3.55 -4.74 5.44
N PHE A 61 2.85 -3.86 6.16
CA PHE A 61 3.18 -2.43 6.25
C PHE A 61 3.82 -2.13 7.60
N ASP A 62 5.13 -1.92 7.60
CA ASP A 62 5.95 -1.70 8.79
C ASP A 62 6.41 -0.24 8.94
N GLY A 63 5.98 0.64 8.03
CA GLY A 63 6.37 2.04 8.00
C GLY A 63 7.64 2.31 7.18
N ASN A 64 8.25 1.30 6.57
CA ASN A 64 9.36 1.50 5.65
C ASN A 64 8.88 1.61 4.19
N PRO A 65 9.49 2.46 3.35
CA PRO A 65 9.12 2.54 1.93
C PRO A 65 9.37 1.21 1.20
N ILE A 66 8.32 0.63 0.62
CA ILE A 66 8.40 -0.67 -0.10
C ILE A 66 8.76 -0.44 -1.58
N SER A 67 8.42 0.71 -2.16
CA SER A 67 8.59 0.96 -3.59
C SER A 67 10.00 0.74 -4.13
N ASN A 68 11.03 1.10 -3.35
CA ASN A 68 12.42 0.88 -3.77
C ASN A 68 12.76 -0.61 -3.84
N GLN A 69 12.33 -1.38 -2.84
CA GLN A 69 12.56 -2.82 -2.77
C GLN A 69 11.82 -3.56 -3.89
N LEU A 70 10.56 -3.17 -4.15
CA LEU A 70 9.75 -3.71 -5.24
C LEU A 70 10.38 -3.44 -6.61
N LYS A 71 10.86 -2.22 -6.84
CA LYS A 71 11.52 -1.85 -8.09
C LYS A 71 12.83 -2.61 -8.30
N GLU A 72 13.61 -2.77 -7.23
CA GLU A 72 14.85 -3.54 -7.28
C GLU A 72 14.58 -5.02 -7.61
N LEU A 73 13.59 -5.63 -6.94
CA LEU A 73 13.14 -6.98 -7.22
C LEU A 73 12.68 -7.13 -8.67
N GLN A 74 11.87 -6.20 -9.18
CA GLN A 74 11.42 -6.19 -10.57
C GLN A 74 12.59 -6.19 -11.55
N ASN A 75 13.61 -5.36 -11.31
CA ASN A 75 14.80 -5.30 -12.16
C ASN A 75 15.55 -6.64 -12.15
N GLN A 76 15.74 -7.24 -10.98
CA GLN A 76 16.42 -8.54 -10.85
C GLN A 76 15.68 -9.64 -11.61
N TYR A 77 14.35 -9.73 -11.49
CA TYR A 77 13.56 -10.68 -12.25
C TYR A 77 13.64 -10.45 -13.76
N GLN A 78 13.58 -9.19 -14.21
CA GLN A 78 13.73 -8.87 -15.63
C GLN A 78 15.10 -9.26 -16.18
N GLN A 79 16.16 -9.15 -15.40
CA GLN A 79 17.49 -9.61 -15.82
C GLN A 79 17.52 -11.13 -16.01
N ILE A 80 16.91 -11.89 -15.09
CA ILE A 80 16.85 -13.35 -15.17
C ILE A 80 16.02 -13.81 -16.38
N LEU A 81 14.85 -13.20 -16.61
CA LEU A 81 13.94 -13.62 -17.67
C LEU A 81 14.42 -13.26 -19.08
N ASN A 82 15.32 -12.28 -19.20
CA ASN A 82 15.91 -11.85 -20.47
C ASN A 82 17.32 -12.43 -20.70
N SER A 83 17.75 -13.38 -19.87
CA SER A 83 19.00 -14.12 -20.00
C SER A 83 18.79 -15.53 -20.54
#